data_AF-A0A917N1H2-F1
#
_entry.id   AF-A0A917N1H2-F1
#
_cell.length_a   1.000
_cell.length_b   1.000
_cell.length_c   1.000
_cell.angle_alpha   90.00
_cell.angle_beta   90.00
_cell.angle_gamma   90.00
#
_symmetry.space_group_name_H-M   'P 1'
#
loop_
_entity.id
_entity.type
_entity.pdbx_description
1 polymer ?
#
loop_
_entity_poly.entity_id
_entity_poly.type
_entity_poly.pdbx_seq_one_letter_code
_entity_poly.pdbx_strand_id
1 'polypeptide(L)' 'MESAILFGNSKKDLQLLIALAEKLGIKAKILSKEELEDYHLGKAIEAGETKTYVDTTSFLELL' A
#
# COMPACT_ATOMS: atom_id res chain seq x y z
N MET A 1 -14.02 -1.17 -10.94
CA MET A 1 -14.00 -0.20 -9.81
C MET A 1 -12.64 0.43 -9.81
N GLU A 2 -12.57 1.76 -9.83
CA GLU A 2 -11.30 2.49 -9.79
C GLU A 2 -11.06 2.97 -8.36
N SER A 3 -9.81 2.89 -7.90
CA SER A 3 -9.40 3.28 -6.55
C SER A 3 -8.06 4.00 -6.59
N ALA A 4 -7.84 4.88 -5.62
CA ALA A 4 -6.59 5.59 -5.43
C ALA A 4 -6.24 5.63 -3.94
N ILE A 5 -4.95 5.58 -3.63
CA ILE A 5 -4.41 5.75 -2.27
C ILE A 5 -3.51 6.98 -2.29
N LEU A 6 -3.69 7.84 -1.29
CA LEU A 6 -2.97 9.11 -1.17
C LEU A 6 -2.02 9.04 0.02
N PHE A 7 -0.76 9.40 -0.20
CA PHE A 7 0.26 9.53 0.84
C PHE A 7 0.62 11.00 1.03
N GLY A 8 0.77 11.45 2.29
CA GLY A 8 1.12 12.82 2.60
C GLY A 8 1.76 12.92 3.98
N ASN A 9 2.65 13.91 4.14
CA ASN A 9 3.36 14.15 5.40
C ASN A 9 2.60 15.10 6.35
N SER A 10 1.53 15.73 5.86
CA SER A 10 0.72 16.69 6.60
C SER A 10 -0.67 16.11 6.87
N LYS A 11 -0.99 15.89 8.15
CA LYS A 11 -2.31 15.41 8.56
C LYS A 11 -3.42 16.38 8.15
N LYS A 12 -3.15 17.69 8.17
CA LYS A 12 -4.11 18.73 7.81
C LYS A 12 -4.48 18.67 6.33
N ASP A 13 -3.50 18.48 5.45
CA ASP A 13 -3.74 18.45 4.01
C ASP A 13 -4.50 17.16 3.62
N LEU A 14 -4.17 16.03 4.25
CA LEU A 14 -4.92 14.78 4.07
C LEU A 14 -6.38 14.90 4.52
N GLN A 15 -6.64 15.57 5.64
CA GLN A 15 -8.02 15.83 6.10
C GLN A 15 -8.81 16.68 5.10
N LEU A 16 -8.17 17.70 4.50
CA LEU A 16 -8.81 18.53 3.47
C LEU A 16 -9.17 17.70 2.23
N LEU A 17 -8.27 16.82 1.78
CA LEU A 17 -8.51 15.95 0.64
C LEU A 17 -9.65 14.96 0.89
N ILE A 18 -9.74 14.40 2.10
CA ILE A 18 -10.83 13.50 2.50
C ILE A 18 -12.16 14.24 2.49
N ALA A 19 -12.23 15.44 3.10
CA ALA A 19 -13.45 16.24 3.11
C ALA A 19 -13.92 16.61 1.70
N LEU A 20 -12.98 16.89 0.79
CA LEU A 20 -13.30 17.12 -0.62
C LEU A 20 -13.83 15.86 -1.30
N ALA A 21 -13.20 14.71 -1.08
CA ALA A 21 -13.64 13.43 -1.66
C ALA A 21 -15.07 13.08 -1.21
N GLU A 22 -15.37 13.22 0.08
CA GLU A 22 -16.72 13.01 0.63
C GLU A 22 -17.74 13.93 -0.02
N LYS A 23 -17.41 15.21 -0.22
CA LYS A 23 -18.28 16.18 -0.90
C LYS A 23 -18.55 15.83 -2.36
N LEU A 24 -17.61 15.15 -3.02
CA LEU A 24 -17.74 14.65 -4.39
C LEU A 24 -18.45 13.29 -4.48
N GLY A 25 -18.90 12.73 -3.35
CA GLY A 25 -19.53 11.40 -3.31
C GLY A 25 -18.52 10.25 -3.45
N ILE A 26 -17.23 10.51 -3.27
CA ILE A 26 -16.17 9.52 -3.29
C ILE A 26 -15.97 8.98 -1.87
N LYS A 27 -15.95 7.66 -1.72
CA LYS A 27 -15.65 7.02 -0.44
C LYS A 27 -14.17 7.22 -0.12
N ALA A 28 -13.88 7.86 1.00
CA ALA A 28 -12.53 8.05 1.51
C ALA A 28 -12.45 7.56 2.96
N LYS A 29 -11.27 7.06 3.36
CA LYS A 29 -10.95 6.71 4.74
C LYS A 29 -9.46 6.91 5.00
N ILE A 30 -9.11 7.16 6.27
CA ILE A 30 -7.72 7.08 6.73
C ILE A 30 -7.44 5.63 7.07
N LEU A 31 -6.34 5.08 6.56
CA LEU A 31 -5.91 3.71 6.88
C LEU A 31 -5.41 3.65 8.33
N SER A 32 -5.74 2.57 9.03
CA SER A 32 -5.08 2.25 10.29
C SER A 32 -3.62 1.86 10.06
N LYS A 33 -2.85 1.74 11.15
CA LYS A 33 -1.45 1.31 11.07
C LYS A 33 -1.35 -0.11 10.49
N GLU A 34 -2.21 -0.99 10.93
CA GLU A 34 -2.31 -2.39 10.50
C GLU A 34 -2.65 -2.47 9.00
N GLU A 35 -3.64 -1.68 8.56
CA GLU A 35 -4.02 -1.63 7.13
C GLU A 35 -2.89 -1.09 6.25
N LEU A 36 -2.09 -0.15 6.77
CA LEU A 36 -0.94 0.41 6.06
C LEU A 36 0.22 -0.60 6.00
N GLU A 37 0.47 -1.35 7.08
CA GLU A 37 1.43 -2.45 7.10
C GLU A 37 1.07 -3.53 6.09
N ASP A 38 -0.19 -3.97 6.07
CA ASP A 38 -0.68 -4.95 5.10
C ASP A 38 -0.54 -4.46 3.65
N TYR A 39 -0.83 -3.17 3.40
CA TYR A 39 -0.65 -2.56 2.09
C TYR A 39 0.82 -2.61 1.64
N HIS A 40 1.75 -2.23 2.52
CA HIS A 40 3.18 -2.23 2.20
C HIS A 40 3.74 -3.65 2.05
N LEU A 41 3.26 -4.60 2.85
CA LEU A 41 3.62 -6.01 2.70
C LEU A 41 3.18 -6.55 1.35
N GLY A 42 1.94 -6.29 0.94
CA GLY A 42 1.45 -6.68 -0.39
C GLY A 42 2.29 -6.09 -1.52
N LYS A 43 2.71 -4.82 -1.39
CA LYS A 43 3.62 -4.17 -2.35
C LYS A 43 5.01 -4.80 -2.39
N ALA A 44 5.56 -5.19 -1.25
CA ALA A 44 6.85 -5.87 -1.18
C ALA A 44 6.79 -7.27 -1.82
N ILE A 45 5.68 -8.00 -1.62
CA ILE A 45 5.43 -9.28 -2.26
C ILE A 45 5.36 -9.11 -3.78
N GLU A 46 4.56 -8.16 -4.26
CA GLU A 46 4.42 -7.86 -5.69
C GLU A 46 5.78 -7.48 -6.32
N ALA A 47 6.60 -6.70 -5.61
CA ALA A 47 7.94 -6.34 -6.07
C ALA A 47 8.93 -7.53 -6.07
N GLY A 48 8.77 -8.46 -5.13
CA GLY A 48 9.58 -9.67 -5.02
C GLY A 48 9.11 -10.82 -5.91
N GLU A 49 7.93 -10.72 -6.53
CA GLU A 49 7.36 -11.77 -7.37
C GLU A 49 8.10 -11.84 -8.72
N THR A 50 9.02 -12.79 -8.85
CA THR A 50 9.80 -13.00 -10.07
C THR A 50 9.12 -13.93 -11.09
N LYS A 51 7.93 -14.48 -10.77
CA LYS A 51 7.22 -15.53 -11.54
C LYS A 51 8.07 -16.78 -11.81
N THR A 52 9.13 -16.99 -11.04
CA THR A 52 10.02 -18.14 -11.14
C THR A 52 10.16 -18.79 -9.79
N TYR A 53 10.42 -20.10 -9.78
CA TYR A 53 10.74 -20.79 -8.53
C TYR A 53 12.12 -20.36 -8.04
N VAL A 54 12.24 -20.22 -6.72
CA VAL A 54 13.53 -20.03 -6.07
C VAL A 54 14.30 -21.35 -6.14
N ASP A 55 15.54 -21.31 -6.64
CA ASP A 55 16.46 -22.43 -6.45
C ASP A 55 16.87 -22.48 -4.97
N THR A 56 16.40 -23.51 -4.27
CA THR A 56 16.64 -23.71 -2.85
C THR A 56 18.12 -23.84 -2.50
N THR A 57 18.92 -24.44 -3.39
CA THR A 57 20.36 -24.65 -3.10
C THR A 57 21.08 -23.32 -3.16
N SER A 58 20.90 -22.58 -4.26
CA SER A 58 21.48 -21.25 -4.46
C SER A 58 21.04 -20.25 -3.40
N PHE A 59 19.79 -20.34 -2.91
CA PHE A 59 19.27 -19.46 -1.87
C PHE A 59 19.87 -19.72 -0.49
N LEU A 60 20.07 -21.00 -0.12
CA LEU A 60 20.64 -21.36 1.18
C LEU A 60 22.13 -21.02 1.29
N GLU A 61 22.87 -20.95 0.18
CA GLU A 61 24.27 -20.52 0.14
C GLU A 61 24.45 -18.99 0.30
N LEU A 62 23.38 -18.21 0.08
CA LEU A 62 23.38 -16.74 0.26
C LEU A 62 23.15 -16.31 1.73
N LEU A 63 22.74 -17.23 2.60
CA LEU A 63 22.48 -17.01 4.02
C LEU A 63 23.75 -17.25 4.87
#